data_AF-A0A852AKK3-F1
#
_entry.id   AF-A0A852AKK3-F1
#
_cell.length_a   1.000
_cell.length_b   1.000
_cell.length_c   1.000
_cell.angle_alpha   90.00
_cell.angle_beta   90.00
_cell.angle_gamma   90.00
#
_symmetry.space_group_name_H-M   'P 1'
#
loop_
_entity.id
_entity.type
_entity.pdbx_description
1 polymer ?
#
loop_
_entity_poly.entity_id
_entity_poly.type
_entity_poly.pdbx_seq_one_letter_code
_entity_poly.pdbx_strand_id
1 'polypeptide(L)'
;MLGLLLLQVLASCLWLGHSEVVKSFETSCPQFFFREIPPNEALEPQNPAWICQRYKNQYYFATLYDRKMRIPVYSAYIYQPGPGKRPKTWLVEPQLIGPTYPKTMEKEWTLLNQYNVTLEKLSQSQAILHDYKNLTGLNRGHLNPNGHHDDYSSRMATFTLTNIVPQDEKLNGGAWNNYEQQTMIRRTQGCKTTYVIVGAVPGNNYIAKGRVNKPSYLWSAACCVVDNNYIKAWAVIAENDRNQVQLLTLGELEDTLTELYGRGQVSLFDSDCPRE
;
A
#
# COMPACT_ATOMS: atom_id res chain seq x y z
N MET A 1 51.91 -16.56 34.40
CA MET A 1 51.25 -15.52 33.61
C MET A 1 50.04 -16.11 32.89
N LEU A 2 48.91 -16.15 33.60
CA LEU A 2 47.59 -16.26 32.99
C LEU A 2 47.39 -14.96 32.21
N GLY A 3 47.13 -15.03 30.90
CA GLY A 3 46.92 -13.81 30.14
C GLY A 3 46.47 -14.08 28.72
N LEU A 4 45.20 -13.77 28.48
CA LEU A 4 44.56 -13.52 27.17
C LEU A 4 43.96 -14.75 26.46
N LEU A 5 42.91 -15.25 27.12
CA LEU A 5 41.69 -15.74 26.51
C LEU A 5 41.16 -14.81 25.40
N LEU A 6 40.60 -15.45 24.36
CA LEU A 6 39.41 -15.04 23.59
C LEU A 6 39.53 -13.71 22.81
N LEU A 7 40.17 -13.75 21.65
CA LEU A 7 39.78 -12.88 20.54
C LEU A 7 38.48 -13.42 19.94
N GLN A 8 37.41 -12.74 20.31
CA GLN A 8 36.03 -12.96 19.90
C GLN A 8 35.90 -12.95 18.36
N VAL A 9 35.62 -14.12 17.78
CA VAL A 9 34.89 -14.19 16.52
C VAL A 9 33.41 -13.96 16.85
N LEU A 10 33.05 -12.70 17.11
CA LEU A 10 31.67 -12.22 17.06
C LEU A 10 31.42 -11.66 15.65
N ALA A 11 31.55 -12.55 14.66
CA ALA A 11 30.95 -12.36 13.34
C ALA A 11 29.60 -13.10 13.31
N SER A 12 28.72 -12.77 14.25
CA SER A 12 27.36 -13.29 14.30
C SER A 12 26.41 -12.17 13.92
N CYS A 13 26.08 -12.14 12.62
CA CYS A 13 24.90 -11.52 12.05
C CYS A 13 24.57 -10.13 12.63
N LEU A 14 25.21 -9.09 12.09
CA LEU A 14 24.48 -7.85 11.88
C LEU A 14 23.20 -8.24 11.15
N TRP A 15 22.10 -8.35 11.90
CA TRP A 15 20.78 -8.24 11.32
C TRP A 15 20.81 -6.87 10.67
N LEU A 16 21.13 -6.82 9.39
CA LEU A 16 20.82 -5.71 8.50
C LEU A 16 19.31 -5.61 8.62
N GLY A 17 18.85 -4.88 9.63
CA GLY A 17 17.43 -4.70 9.82
C GLY A 17 16.98 -4.04 8.53
N HIS A 18 16.12 -4.73 7.81
CA HIS A 18 15.63 -4.26 6.54
C HIS A 18 14.97 -2.91 6.78
N SER A 19 15.34 -1.95 5.94
CA SER A 19 14.71 -0.63 5.91
C SER A 19 13.23 -0.82 5.60
N GLU A 20 12.41 0.06 6.11
CA GLU A 20 10.99 0.12 5.80
C GLU A 20 10.76 0.76 4.44
N VAL A 21 11.54 1.81 4.14
CA VAL A 21 11.73 2.29 2.77
C VAL A 21 12.87 1.49 2.14
N VAL A 22 12.55 0.56 1.26
CA VAL A 22 13.48 -0.40 0.68
C VAL A 22 13.96 0.03 -0.71
N LYS A 23 14.99 -0.65 -1.23
CA LYS A 23 15.47 -0.44 -2.60
C LYS A 23 14.63 -1.21 -3.64
N SER A 24 14.09 -2.35 -3.26
CA SER A 24 13.23 -3.20 -4.10
C SER A 24 12.35 -4.08 -3.20
N PHE A 25 11.14 -4.38 -3.67
CA PHE A 25 10.24 -5.33 -3.00
C PHE A 25 10.73 -6.78 -3.11
N GLU A 26 11.34 -7.16 -4.24
CA GLU A 26 11.77 -8.53 -4.54
C GLU A 26 12.69 -9.11 -3.46
N THR A 27 13.55 -8.27 -2.87
CA THR A 27 14.52 -8.71 -1.85
C THR A 27 14.08 -8.44 -0.42
N SER A 28 12.95 -7.76 -0.20
CA SER A 28 12.62 -7.17 1.11
C SER A 28 11.25 -7.58 1.65
N CYS A 29 10.22 -7.58 0.82
CA CYS A 29 8.90 -8.08 1.17
C CYS A 29 8.17 -8.72 -0.02
N PRO A 30 8.82 -9.67 -0.74
CA PRO A 30 8.26 -10.28 -1.94
C PRO A 30 6.97 -11.08 -1.66
N GLN A 31 6.77 -11.55 -0.43
CA GLN A 31 5.65 -12.42 -0.04
C GLN A 31 4.26 -11.81 -0.28
N PHE A 32 4.16 -10.49 -0.46
CA PHE A 32 2.88 -9.82 -0.74
C PHE A 32 2.49 -9.82 -2.22
N PHE A 33 3.37 -10.32 -3.08
CA PHE A 33 3.17 -10.37 -4.51
C PHE A 33 2.98 -11.81 -4.98
N PHE A 34 2.07 -12.00 -5.93
CA PHE A 34 1.87 -13.31 -6.54
C PHE A 34 3.16 -13.76 -7.22
N ARG A 35 3.59 -14.99 -6.95
CA ARG A 35 4.90 -15.54 -7.37
C ARG A 35 6.10 -14.68 -6.98
N GLU A 36 5.96 -13.82 -5.97
CA GLU A 36 7.03 -12.94 -5.50
C GLU A 36 7.48 -11.88 -6.52
N ILE A 37 6.68 -11.63 -7.57
CA ILE A 37 6.99 -10.65 -8.63
C ILE A 37 6.11 -9.40 -8.47
N PRO A 38 6.69 -8.22 -8.19
CA PRO A 38 5.96 -6.97 -8.11
C PRO A 38 5.53 -6.44 -9.49
N PRO A 39 4.60 -5.46 -9.54
CA PRO A 39 4.33 -4.72 -10.76
C PRO A 39 5.59 -4.13 -11.39
N ASN A 40 5.57 -4.02 -12.71
CA ASN A 40 6.70 -3.51 -13.46
C ASN A 40 6.88 -1.98 -13.36
N GLU A 41 7.99 -1.50 -13.89
CA GLU A 41 8.44 -0.10 -13.82
C GLU A 41 7.48 0.92 -14.50
N ALA A 42 6.52 0.47 -15.32
CA ALA A 42 5.54 1.36 -15.95
C ALA A 42 4.68 2.13 -14.93
N LEU A 43 4.52 1.59 -13.72
CA LEU A 43 3.83 2.26 -12.62
C LEU A 43 4.75 3.19 -11.80
N GLU A 44 6.07 3.12 -11.98
CA GLU A 44 7.01 3.84 -11.12
C GLU A 44 6.93 5.36 -11.34
N PRO A 45 6.70 6.14 -10.27
CA PRO A 45 6.71 7.60 -10.35
C PRO A 45 8.13 8.14 -10.43
N GLN A 46 8.27 9.42 -10.77
CA GLN A 46 9.58 10.09 -10.83
C GLN A 46 10.33 10.09 -9.47
N ASN A 47 9.60 10.08 -8.36
CA ASN A 47 10.17 10.12 -7.02
C ASN A 47 9.53 9.04 -6.13
N PRO A 48 9.89 7.77 -6.36
CA PRO A 48 9.29 6.64 -5.67
C PRO A 48 9.82 6.45 -4.24
N ALA A 49 9.00 5.82 -3.42
CA ALA A 49 9.44 5.11 -2.24
C ALA A 49 8.78 3.72 -2.22
N TRP A 50 9.58 2.67 -2.25
CA TRP A 50 9.11 1.30 -2.01
C TRP A 50 9.05 1.09 -0.50
N ILE A 51 7.86 0.84 0.05
CA ILE A 51 7.64 0.75 1.50
C ILE A 51 7.13 -0.66 1.85
N CYS A 52 7.87 -1.41 2.67
CA CYS A 52 7.43 -2.71 3.16
C CYS A 52 6.67 -2.59 4.48
N GLN A 53 5.41 -2.12 4.43
CA GLN A 53 4.59 -1.66 5.56
C GLN A 53 4.69 -2.52 6.83
N ARG A 54 5.50 -2.04 7.79
CA ARG A 54 5.82 -2.71 9.04
C ARG A 54 5.18 -2.04 10.23
N TYR A 55 4.46 -2.83 11.03
CA TYR A 55 3.89 -2.37 12.30
C TYR A 55 4.24 -3.37 13.41
N LYS A 56 4.66 -2.87 14.58
CA LYS A 56 5.07 -3.72 15.73
C LYS A 56 6.02 -4.86 15.33
N ASN A 57 7.03 -4.52 14.54
CA ASN A 57 8.06 -5.41 14.02
C ASN A 57 7.62 -6.49 13.01
N GLN A 58 6.35 -6.51 12.56
CA GLN A 58 5.85 -7.43 11.54
C GLN A 58 5.47 -6.69 10.26
N TYR A 59 5.76 -7.30 9.11
CA TYR A 59 5.34 -6.81 7.80
C TYR A 59 3.91 -7.24 7.50
N TYR A 60 3.09 -6.32 6.96
CA TYR A 60 1.68 -6.59 6.67
C TYR A 60 1.29 -6.40 5.20
N PHE A 61 1.96 -5.50 4.48
CA PHE A 61 1.72 -5.27 3.05
C PHE A 61 2.90 -4.49 2.44
N ALA A 62 2.89 -4.28 1.13
CA ALA A 62 3.83 -3.40 0.44
C ALA A 62 3.09 -2.18 -0.14
N THR A 63 3.76 -1.04 -0.23
CA THR A 63 3.23 0.19 -0.84
C THR A 63 4.30 0.86 -1.68
N LEU A 64 4.02 1.07 -2.97
CA LEU A 64 4.79 2.02 -3.78
C LEU A 64 4.18 3.41 -3.59
N TYR A 65 4.95 4.35 -3.06
CA TYR A 65 4.50 5.69 -2.72
C TYR A 65 5.15 6.74 -3.61
N ASP A 66 4.34 7.66 -4.16
CA ASP A 66 4.84 8.82 -4.90
C ASP A 66 5.12 9.96 -3.91
N ARG A 67 6.41 10.23 -3.64
CA ARG A 67 6.81 11.31 -2.72
C ARG A 67 6.43 12.70 -3.21
N LYS A 68 6.30 12.89 -4.53
CA LYS A 68 5.94 14.18 -5.14
C LYS A 68 4.44 14.42 -5.05
N MET A 69 3.63 13.41 -5.37
CA MET A 69 2.16 13.51 -5.31
C MET A 69 1.59 13.28 -3.92
N ARG A 70 2.41 12.73 -3.02
CA ARG A 70 2.09 12.38 -1.63
C ARG A 70 0.91 11.40 -1.47
N ILE A 71 0.76 10.50 -2.42
CA ILE A 71 -0.22 9.41 -2.41
C ILE A 71 0.47 8.08 -2.75
N PRO A 72 -0.06 6.93 -2.28
CA PRO A 72 0.33 5.65 -2.83
C PRO A 72 -0.01 5.56 -4.32
N VAL A 73 0.92 5.02 -5.10
CA VAL A 73 0.68 4.53 -6.47
C VAL A 73 -0.10 3.23 -6.39
N TYR A 74 0.36 2.29 -5.56
CA TYR A 74 -0.36 1.08 -5.21
C TYR A 74 0.04 0.54 -3.83
N SER A 75 -0.84 -0.30 -3.28
CA SER A 75 -0.57 -1.19 -2.16
C SER A 75 -0.83 -2.65 -2.57
N ALA A 76 0.09 -3.55 -2.23
CA ALA A 76 0.00 -4.99 -2.51
C ALA A 76 -0.05 -5.81 -1.22
N TYR A 77 -0.98 -6.74 -1.10
CA TYR A 77 -1.23 -7.51 0.12
C TYR A 77 -1.89 -8.85 -0.16
N ILE A 78 -1.89 -9.73 0.84
CA ILE A 78 -2.67 -10.97 0.83
C ILE A 78 -4.03 -10.69 1.49
N TYR A 79 -5.12 -11.03 0.81
CA TYR A 79 -6.48 -10.89 1.33
C TYR A 79 -6.75 -11.93 2.41
N GLN A 80 -6.98 -11.47 3.65
CA GLN A 80 -7.18 -12.28 4.84
C GLN A 80 -8.30 -11.67 5.70
N PRO A 81 -9.57 -11.70 5.27
CA PRO A 81 -10.66 -11.10 6.03
C PRO A 81 -10.91 -11.91 7.30
N GLY A 82 -11.16 -11.21 8.40
CA GLY A 82 -11.50 -11.85 9.67
C GLY A 82 -12.14 -10.87 10.65
N PRO A 83 -12.52 -11.32 11.85
CA PRO A 83 -13.16 -10.47 12.84
C PRO A 83 -12.18 -9.44 13.41
N GLY A 84 -12.54 -8.16 13.38
CA GLY A 84 -11.69 -7.14 13.97
C GLY A 84 -12.40 -5.81 14.16
N LYS A 85 -11.93 -5.05 15.16
CA LYS A 85 -12.42 -3.70 15.41
C LYS A 85 -11.68 -2.72 14.51
N ARG A 86 -12.41 -1.83 13.85
CA ARG A 86 -11.83 -0.73 13.08
C ARG A 86 -10.98 0.17 14.00
N PRO A 87 -9.67 0.36 13.71
CA PRO A 87 -8.82 1.31 14.40
C PRO A 87 -9.30 2.77 14.27
N LYS A 88 -8.82 3.64 15.16
CA LYS A 88 -9.09 5.09 15.14
C LYS A 88 -7.83 5.95 15.12
N THR A 89 -6.67 5.32 15.19
CA THR A 89 -5.37 5.98 15.18
C THR A 89 -4.90 6.09 13.72
N TRP A 90 -4.18 7.15 13.39
CA TRP A 90 -3.47 7.28 12.11
C TRP A 90 -1.98 7.20 12.34
N LEU A 91 -1.27 6.58 11.40
CA LEU A 91 0.17 6.38 11.44
C LEU A 91 0.83 7.06 10.24
N VAL A 92 2.13 7.28 10.35
CA VAL A 92 3.02 7.83 9.33
C VAL A 92 4.25 6.94 9.22
N GLU A 93 4.96 7.05 8.11
CA GLU A 93 6.16 6.25 7.83
C GLU A 93 7.44 7.02 8.25
N PRO A 94 8.11 6.69 9.36
CA PRO A 94 9.24 7.47 9.84
C PRO A 94 10.40 7.49 8.85
N GLN A 95 10.62 6.41 8.09
CA GLN A 95 11.76 6.33 7.18
C GLN A 95 11.58 7.12 5.88
N LEU A 96 10.40 7.68 5.62
CA LEU A 96 10.25 8.72 4.60
C LEU A 96 11.00 10.00 4.98
N ILE A 97 11.22 10.26 6.27
CA ILE A 97 12.03 11.37 6.79
C ILE A 97 13.53 11.07 6.64
N GLY A 98 13.93 9.82 6.88
CA GLY A 98 15.31 9.36 6.74
C GLY A 98 15.57 7.97 7.30
N PRO A 99 16.63 7.27 6.86
CA PRO A 99 16.86 5.86 7.18
C PRO A 99 17.26 5.59 8.63
N THR A 100 17.63 6.63 9.39
CA THR A 100 18.00 6.51 10.81
C THR A 100 16.78 6.49 11.74
N TYR A 101 15.58 6.80 11.23
CA TYR A 101 14.34 6.75 11.99
C TYR A 101 13.82 5.31 12.12
N PRO A 102 12.90 5.03 13.07
CA PRO A 102 12.36 3.69 13.30
C PRO A 102 11.78 3.07 12.03
N LYS A 103 11.92 1.75 11.92
CA LYS A 103 11.39 0.96 10.80
C LYS A 103 9.91 0.63 10.94
N THR A 104 9.35 0.72 12.14
CA THR A 104 7.91 0.51 12.32
C THR A 104 7.22 1.83 12.03
N MET A 105 6.07 1.78 11.35
CA MET A 105 5.18 2.94 11.24
C MET A 105 4.77 3.42 12.64
N GLU A 106 4.63 4.74 12.79
CA GLU A 106 4.45 5.39 14.09
C GLU A 106 3.37 6.47 14.07
N LYS A 107 2.88 6.85 15.25
CA LYS A 107 2.03 8.03 15.37
C LYS A 107 2.87 9.28 15.14
N GLU A 108 2.26 10.31 14.53
CA GLU A 108 2.91 11.63 14.41
C GLU A 108 3.38 12.13 15.78
N TRP A 109 2.54 11.98 16.81
CA TRP A 109 2.89 12.37 18.17
C TRP A 109 4.16 11.68 18.68
N THR A 110 4.36 10.40 18.39
CA THR A 110 5.58 9.66 18.77
C THR A 110 6.80 10.32 18.12
N LEU A 111 6.74 10.62 16.82
CA LEU A 111 7.85 11.24 16.10
C LEU A 111 8.17 12.65 16.61
N LEU A 112 7.15 13.45 16.89
CA LEU A 112 7.31 14.82 17.39
C LEU A 112 7.91 14.86 18.80
N ASN A 113 7.49 13.97 19.70
CA ASN A 113 7.82 14.07 21.13
C ASN A 113 8.95 13.14 21.59
N GLN A 114 9.18 12.01 20.90
CA GLN A 114 10.19 11.02 21.30
C GLN A 114 11.41 11.02 20.38
N TYR A 115 11.23 11.38 19.10
CA TYR A 115 12.29 11.41 18.10
C TYR A 115 12.71 12.83 17.70
N ASN A 116 12.15 13.86 18.37
CA ASN A 116 12.41 15.28 18.12
C ASN A 116 12.31 15.67 16.64
N VAL A 117 11.39 15.04 15.90
CA VAL A 117 11.09 15.43 14.52
C VAL A 117 10.26 16.71 14.56
N THR A 118 10.63 17.73 13.77
CA THR A 118 9.78 18.92 13.64
C THR A 118 8.57 18.61 12.76
N LEU A 119 7.43 19.26 13.02
CA LEU A 119 6.24 19.11 12.17
C LEU A 119 6.55 19.48 10.71
N GLU A 120 7.37 20.50 10.48
CA GLU A 120 7.83 20.88 9.15
C GLU A 120 8.56 19.73 8.44
N LYS A 121 9.54 19.10 9.09
CA LYS A 121 10.31 18.00 8.52
C LYS A 121 9.42 16.80 8.19
N LEU A 122 8.51 16.44 9.11
CA LEU A 122 7.53 15.39 8.88
C LEU A 122 6.62 15.74 7.68
N SER A 123 6.07 16.94 7.67
CA SER A 123 5.18 17.46 6.64
C SER A 123 5.85 17.61 5.27
N GLN A 124 7.16 17.87 5.21
CA GLN A 124 7.90 17.89 3.95
C GLN A 124 8.06 16.48 3.38
N SER A 125 8.29 15.48 4.25
CA SER A 125 8.61 14.10 3.85
C SER A 125 7.43 13.29 3.29
N GLN A 126 6.20 13.57 3.74
CA GLN A 126 5.01 12.78 3.41
C GLN A 126 3.70 13.54 3.70
N ALA A 127 2.57 12.94 3.35
CA ALA A 127 1.26 13.41 3.80
C ALA A 127 1.08 13.20 5.30
N ILE A 128 0.52 14.18 5.99
CA ILE A 128 0.20 14.13 7.43
C ILE A 128 -1.30 14.23 7.66
N LEU A 129 -1.77 13.89 8.86
CA LEU A 129 -3.19 13.85 9.20
C LEU A 129 -3.84 15.22 9.04
N HIS A 130 -3.09 16.29 9.26
CA HIS A 130 -3.53 17.66 9.01
C HIS A 130 -3.90 17.90 7.53
N ASP A 131 -3.20 17.28 6.58
CA ASP A 131 -3.49 17.43 5.14
C ASP A 131 -4.90 16.89 4.81
N TYR A 132 -5.40 15.93 5.59
CA TYR A 132 -6.72 15.34 5.43
C TYR A 132 -7.77 15.94 6.39
N LYS A 133 -7.55 17.10 7.00
CA LYS A 133 -8.57 17.77 7.84
C LYS A 133 -9.54 18.60 6.98
N ASN A 134 -10.78 18.75 7.46
CA ASN A 134 -11.82 19.58 6.85
C ASN A 134 -12.09 19.28 5.37
N LEU A 135 -12.05 17.99 5.01
CA LEU A 135 -12.44 17.54 3.68
C LEU A 135 -13.94 17.80 3.45
N THR A 136 -14.29 18.25 2.25
CA THR A 136 -15.68 18.40 1.80
C THR A 136 -15.89 17.51 0.59
N GLY A 137 -16.88 16.61 0.65
CA GLY A 137 -17.13 15.65 -0.44
C GLY A 137 -16.07 14.56 -0.58
N LEU A 138 -15.09 14.48 0.32
CA LEU A 138 -13.96 13.54 0.24
C LEU A 138 -13.75 12.82 1.57
N ASN A 139 -13.38 11.55 1.47
CA ASN A 139 -12.94 10.70 2.58
C ASN A 139 -11.44 10.40 2.51
N ARG A 140 -10.91 9.91 3.63
CA ARG A 140 -9.59 9.24 3.71
C ARG A 140 -9.73 7.82 3.17
N GLY A 141 -9.69 7.68 1.85
CA GLY A 141 -9.86 6.40 1.16
C GLY A 141 -8.63 5.51 1.35
N HIS A 142 -8.84 4.26 1.75
CA HIS A 142 -7.75 3.29 1.88
C HIS A 142 -7.54 2.62 0.52
N LEU A 143 -6.28 2.37 0.13
CA LEU A 143 -6.01 1.44 -0.97
C LEU A 143 -6.02 -0.01 -0.48
N ASN A 144 -5.25 -0.32 0.57
CA ASN A 144 -5.39 -1.57 1.31
C ASN A 144 -6.46 -1.39 2.41
N PRO A 145 -7.67 -1.92 2.27
CA PRO A 145 -8.75 -1.66 3.21
C PRO A 145 -8.63 -2.56 4.45
N ASN A 146 -8.84 -1.97 5.62
CA ASN A 146 -8.84 -2.70 6.89
C ASN A 146 -9.79 -3.93 6.93
N GLY A 147 -10.87 -3.95 6.14
CA GLY A 147 -11.80 -5.09 6.10
C GLY A 147 -11.21 -6.38 5.54
N HIS A 148 -10.09 -6.28 4.82
CA HIS A 148 -9.40 -7.42 4.20
C HIS A 148 -8.34 -8.05 5.12
N HIS A 149 -8.34 -7.70 6.41
CA HIS A 149 -7.38 -8.14 7.42
C HIS A 149 -8.09 -8.74 8.64
N ASP A 150 -7.49 -9.76 9.24
CA ASP A 150 -8.14 -10.68 10.18
C ASP A 150 -7.94 -10.31 11.65
N ASP A 151 -6.89 -9.54 11.96
CA ASP A 151 -6.55 -9.15 13.33
C ASP A 151 -6.44 -7.63 13.49
N TYR A 152 -6.39 -7.16 14.75
CA TYR A 152 -6.34 -5.72 15.03
C TYR A 152 -5.03 -5.07 14.56
N SER A 153 -3.90 -5.77 14.61
CA SER A 153 -2.58 -5.23 14.24
C SER A 153 -2.43 -5.11 12.73
N SER A 154 -2.85 -6.12 11.96
CA SER A 154 -2.91 -6.04 10.49
C SER A 154 -3.87 -4.93 10.03
N ARG A 155 -5.05 -4.83 10.65
CA ARG A 155 -5.96 -3.69 10.45
C ARG A 155 -5.33 -2.35 10.79
N MET A 156 -4.62 -2.25 11.91
CA MET A 156 -3.93 -1.03 12.32
C MET A 156 -2.86 -0.61 11.32
N ALA A 157 -2.13 -1.55 10.73
CA ALA A 157 -1.12 -1.25 9.71
C ALA A 157 -1.72 -0.52 8.49
N THR A 158 -2.99 -0.80 8.13
CA THR A 158 -3.66 -0.12 7.00
C THR A 158 -3.97 1.36 7.24
N PHE A 159 -3.89 1.85 8.49
CA PHE A 159 -4.16 3.24 8.87
C PHE A 159 -2.91 4.14 8.80
N THR A 160 -1.87 3.71 8.10
CA THR A 160 -0.77 4.59 7.70
C THR A 160 -1.19 5.50 6.56
N LEU A 161 -0.82 6.78 6.61
CA LEU A 161 -1.18 7.76 5.57
C LEU A 161 -0.51 7.50 4.22
N THR A 162 0.56 6.69 4.19
CA THR A 162 1.14 6.20 2.94
C THR A 162 0.23 5.20 2.21
N ASN A 163 -0.84 4.71 2.84
CA ASN A 163 -1.87 3.86 2.23
C ASN A 163 -3.17 4.62 1.88
N ILE A 164 -3.19 5.96 2.01
CA ILE A 164 -4.42 6.76 1.93
C ILE A 164 -4.39 7.71 0.73
N VAL A 165 -5.55 7.84 0.08
CA VAL A 165 -5.82 8.83 -0.97
C VAL A 165 -7.05 9.69 -0.63
N PRO A 166 -7.16 10.92 -1.16
CA PRO A 166 -8.42 11.66 -1.16
C PRO A 166 -9.42 10.99 -2.12
N GLN A 167 -10.43 10.32 -1.57
CA GLN A 167 -11.44 9.58 -2.34
C GLN A 167 -12.79 10.28 -2.24
N ASP A 168 -13.56 10.35 -3.33
CA ASP A 168 -14.93 10.88 -3.27
C ASP A 168 -15.78 10.12 -2.25
N GLU A 169 -16.53 10.85 -1.42
CA GLU A 169 -17.27 10.26 -0.32
C GLU A 169 -18.37 9.29 -0.78
N LYS A 170 -18.99 9.55 -1.94
CA LYS A 170 -20.04 8.68 -2.50
C LYS A 170 -19.44 7.42 -3.06
N LEU A 171 -18.31 7.52 -3.79
CA LEU A 171 -17.60 6.33 -4.27
C LEU A 171 -17.08 5.49 -3.09
N ASN A 172 -16.36 6.12 -2.14
CA ASN A 172 -15.80 5.46 -0.96
C ASN A 172 -16.88 4.76 -0.13
N GLY A 173 -18.02 5.42 0.13
CA GLY A 173 -19.10 4.84 0.93
C GLY A 173 -20.05 3.93 0.15
N GLY A 174 -20.03 4.01 -1.18
CA GLY A 174 -20.96 3.36 -2.10
C GLY A 174 -20.32 2.22 -2.87
N ALA A 175 -20.10 2.41 -4.17
CA ALA A 175 -19.70 1.36 -5.10
C ALA A 175 -18.34 0.75 -4.77
N TRP A 176 -17.37 1.55 -4.30
CA TRP A 176 -16.06 1.03 -3.90
C TRP A 176 -16.15 0.18 -2.63
N ASN A 177 -16.88 0.64 -1.61
CA ASN A 177 -17.14 -0.16 -0.42
C ASN A 177 -17.97 -1.42 -0.73
N ASN A 178 -18.89 -1.38 -1.72
CA ASN A 178 -19.57 -2.59 -2.18
C ASN A 178 -18.60 -3.59 -2.81
N TYR A 179 -17.64 -3.12 -3.61
CA TYR A 179 -16.58 -3.97 -4.16
C TYR A 179 -15.77 -4.63 -3.04
N GLU A 180 -15.26 -3.84 -2.09
CA GLU A 180 -14.46 -4.33 -0.96
C GLU A 180 -15.24 -5.33 -0.08
N GLN A 181 -16.48 -5.00 0.29
CA GLN A 181 -17.24 -5.76 1.29
C GLN A 181 -18.11 -6.88 0.72
N GLN A 182 -18.35 -6.92 -0.60
CA GLN A 182 -19.21 -7.94 -1.20
C GLN A 182 -18.54 -8.66 -2.35
N THR A 183 -18.02 -7.93 -3.34
CA THR A 183 -17.41 -8.54 -4.53
C THR A 183 -16.17 -9.34 -4.17
N MET A 184 -15.26 -8.78 -3.35
CA MET A 184 -14.06 -9.49 -2.88
C MET A 184 -14.41 -10.75 -2.10
N ILE A 185 -15.40 -10.70 -1.20
CA ILE A 185 -15.85 -11.89 -0.45
C ILE A 185 -16.33 -12.98 -1.41
N ARG A 186 -17.15 -12.64 -2.42
CA ARG A 186 -17.71 -13.60 -3.37
C ARG A 186 -16.65 -14.19 -4.30
N ARG A 187 -15.79 -13.33 -4.87
CA ARG A 187 -14.79 -13.75 -5.86
C ARG A 187 -13.65 -14.57 -5.26
N THR A 188 -13.34 -14.33 -3.98
CA THR A 188 -12.31 -15.08 -3.25
C THR A 188 -12.81 -16.47 -2.76
N GLN A 189 -14.07 -16.84 -2.99
CA GLN A 189 -14.56 -18.16 -2.59
C GLN A 189 -13.80 -19.29 -3.28
N GLY A 190 -13.27 -20.21 -2.47
CA GLY A 190 -12.47 -21.35 -2.92
C GLY A 190 -10.99 -21.03 -3.14
N CYS A 191 -10.55 -19.77 -3.02
CA CYS A 191 -9.14 -19.44 -3.11
C CYS A 191 -8.41 -19.90 -1.84
N LYS A 192 -7.29 -20.60 -2.01
CA LYS A 192 -6.32 -20.86 -0.95
C LYS A 192 -5.59 -19.58 -0.55
N THR A 193 -5.24 -18.75 -1.52
CA THR A 193 -4.57 -17.46 -1.29
C THR A 193 -5.01 -16.48 -2.36
N THR A 194 -5.32 -15.24 -1.97
CA THR A 194 -5.64 -14.17 -2.93
C THR A 194 -4.68 -13.03 -2.72
N TYR A 195 -3.87 -12.75 -3.74
CA TYR A 195 -2.98 -11.61 -3.81
C TYR A 195 -3.74 -10.46 -4.42
N VAL A 196 -3.65 -9.28 -3.83
CA VAL A 196 -4.40 -8.10 -4.27
C VAL A 196 -3.44 -6.94 -4.43
N ILE A 197 -3.58 -6.21 -5.54
CA ILE A 197 -2.92 -4.94 -5.77
C ILE A 197 -4.02 -3.91 -5.99
N VAL A 198 -3.99 -2.85 -5.18
CA VAL A 198 -4.94 -1.74 -5.28
C VAL A 198 -4.14 -0.47 -5.50
N GLY A 199 -4.51 0.32 -6.50
CA GLY A 199 -3.78 1.51 -6.89
C GLY A 199 -4.66 2.71 -7.21
N ALA A 200 -3.99 3.82 -7.44
CA ALA A 200 -4.61 5.09 -7.77
C ALA A 200 -3.85 5.77 -8.91
N VAL A 201 -4.57 6.23 -9.93
CA VAL A 201 -4.00 7.02 -11.01
C VAL A 201 -4.01 8.49 -10.57
N PRO A 202 -2.85 9.20 -10.56
CA PRO A 202 -2.82 10.61 -10.20
C PRO A 202 -3.80 11.46 -11.02
N GLY A 203 -4.42 12.45 -10.39
CA GLY A 203 -5.30 13.42 -11.05
C GLY A 203 -4.66 14.80 -11.16
N ASN A 204 -5.45 15.77 -11.61
CA ASN A 204 -5.02 17.17 -11.74
C ASN A 204 -5.45 18.07 -10.56
N ASN A 205 -6.12 17.49 -9.56
CA ASN A 205 -6.65 18.21 -8.40
C ASN A 205 -5.88 17.85 -7.13
N TYR A 206 -5.89 18.74 -6.14
CA TYR A 206 -5.15 18.57 -4.89
C TYR A 206 -5.96 19.06 -3.69
N ILE A 207 -5.74 18.44 -2.53
CA ILE A 207 -6.20 18.93 -1.24
C ILE A 207 -5.07 19.68 -0.52
N ALA A 208 -5.36 20.22 0.68
CA ALA A 208 -4.37 20.83 1.56
C ALA A 208 -3.46 21.87 0.87
N LYS A 209 -4.07 22.76 0.07
CA LYS A 209 -3.37 23.82 -0.68
C LYS A 209 -2.27 23.28 -1.60
N GLY A 210 -2.56 22.21 -2.33
CA GLY A 210 -1.64 21.64 -3.32
C GLY A 210 -0.69 20.57 -2.77
N ARG A 211 -0.85 20.15 -1.51
CA ARG A 211 0.11 19.25 -0.86
C ARG A 211 -0.09 17.77 -1.19
N VAL A 212 -1.32 17.33 -1.38
CA VAL A 212 -1.68 15.92 -1.60
C VAL A 212 -2.58 15.81 -2.82
N ASN A 213 -2.18 14.99 -3.79
CA ASN A 213 -2.92 14.78 -5.02
C ASN A 213 -4.25 14.07 -4.75
N LYS A 214 -5.32 14.51 -5.40
CA LYS A 214 -6.58 13.78 -5.52
C LYS A 214 -6.47 12.93 -6.80
N PRO A 215 -6.49 11.58 -6.71
CA PRO A 215 -6.41 10.73 -7.88
C PRO A 215 -7.62 10.90 -8.79
N SER A 216 -7.41 10.65 -10.08
CA SER A 216 -8.46 10.62 -11.12
C SER A 216 -9.19 9.28 -11.13
N TYR A 217 -8.49 8.17 -10.86
CA TYR A 217 -9.05 6.83 -10.81
C TYR A 217 -8.54 6.04 -9.60
N LEU A 218 -9.36 5.10 -9.12
CA LEU A 218 -8.93 4.00 -8.28
C LEU A 218 -9.10 2.69 -9.06
N TRP A 219 -8.21 1.73 -8.83
CA TRP A 219 -8.28 0.42 -9.44
C TRP A 219 -7.83 -0.67 -8.47
N SER A 220 -8.30 -1.89 -8.69
CA SER A 220 -7.89 -3.06 -7.92
C SER A 220 -7.82 -4.26 -8.84
N ALA A 221 -6.76 -5.05 -8.70
CA ALA A 221 -6.58 -6.32 -9.38
C ALA A 221 -6.32 -7.41 -8.32
N ALA A 222 -6.84 -8.61 -8.57
CA ALA A 222 -6.64 -9.74 -7.67
C ALA A 222 -6.25 -11.00 -8.45
N CYS A 223 -5.29 -11.73 -7.89
CA CYS A 223 -4.87 -13.04 -8.35
C CYS A 223 -5.17 -14.08 -7.26
N CYS A 224 -6.13 -14.95 -7.52
CA CYS A 224 -6.61 -15.98 -6.62
C CYS A 224 -6.04 -17.34 -7.01
N VAL A 225 -5.23 -17.91 -6.12
CA VAL A 225 -4.75 -19.28 -6.22
C VAL A 225 -5.80 -20.20 -5.58
N VAL A 226 -6.48 -21.00 -6.38
CA VAL A 226 -7.43 -22.01 -5.89
C VAL A 226 -6.68 -23.27 -5.47
N ASP A 227 -5.87 -23.79 -6.39
CA ASP A 227 -4.93 -24.89 -6.18
C ASP A 227 -3.70 -24.71 -7.08
N ASN A 228 -2.82 -25.72 -7.15
CA ASN A 228 -1.56 -25.61 -7.91
C ASN A 228 -1.76 -25.47 -9.43
N ASN A 229 -2.92 -25.84 -9.98
CA ASN A 229 -3.19 -25.86 -11.41
C ASN A 229 -4.27 -24.87 -11.84
N TYR A 230 -4.98 -24.24 -10.88
CA TYR A 230 -6.08 -23.35 -11.17
C TYR A 230 -5.95 -22.01 -10.43
N ILE A 231 -5.81 -20.96 -11.24
CA ILE A 231 -5.70 -19.56 -10.82
C ILE A 231 -6.85 -18.79 -11.45
N LYS A 232 -7.48 -17.92 -10.68
CA LYS A 232 -8.50 -16.97 -11.14
C LYS A 232 -7.95 -15.55 -11.02
N ALA A 233 -8.30 -14.68 -11.95
CA ALA A 233 -8.02 -13.26 -11.83
C ALA A 233 -9.30 -12.44 -12.05
N TRP A 234 -9.28 -11.22 -11.52
CA TRP A 234 -10.24 -10.19 -11.88
C TRP A 234 -9.67 -8.83 -11.56
N ALA A 235 -10.26 -7.81 -12.15
CA ALA A 235 -9.90 -6.43 -11.90
C ALA A 235 -11.13 -5.53 -11.85
N VAL A 236 -10.95 -4.37 -11.25
CA VAL A 236 -11.94 -3.28 -11.26
C VAL A 236 -11.25 -1.93 -11.40
N ILE A 237 -11.97 -0.96 -11.97
CA ILE A 237 -11.57 0.44 -12.03
C ILE A 237 -12.77 1.35 -11.77
N ALA A 238 -12.53 2.53 -11.19
CA ALA A 238 -13.53 3.56 -10.96
C ALA A 238 -12.91 4.95 -11.17
N GLU A 239 -13.61 5.83 -11.90
CA GLU A 239 -13.35 7.28 -11.84
C GLU A 239 -13.62 7.75 -10.40
N ASN A 240 -12.66 8.46 -9.81
CA ASN A 240 -12.73 8.82 -8.40
C ASN A 240 -13.93 9.72 -8.08
N ASP A 241 -14.49 10.46 -9.05
CA ASP A 241 -15.66 11.34 -8.87
C ASP A 241 -16.99 10.71 -9.34
N ARG A 242 -16.98 9.43 -9.73
CA ARG A 242 -18.19 8.69 -10.09
C ARG A 242 -18.41 7.53 -9.14
N ASN A 243 -19.60 7.43 -8.58
CA ASN A 243 -19.98 6.30 -7.72
C ASN A 243 -20.32 5.04 -8.54
N GLN A 244 -19.38 4.59 -9.35
CA GLN A 244 -19.51 3.43 -10.23
C GLN A 244 -18.18 2.68 -10.29
N VAL A 245 -18.25 1.36 -10.13
CA VAL A 245 -17.11 0.45 -10.30
C VAL A 245 -17.35 -0.36 -11.56
N GLN A 246 -16.39 -0.33 -12.48
CA GLN A 246 -16.37 -1.18 -13.66
C GLN A 246 -15.60 -2.46 -13.34
N LEU A 247 -16.17 -3.60 -13.69
CA LEU A 247 -15.52 -4.90 -13.61
C LEU A 247 -14.78 -5.19 -14.93
N LEU A 248 -13.55 -5.66 -14.82
CA LEU A 248 -12.65 -5.96 -15.92
C LEU A 248 -11.96 -7.32 -15.71
N THR A 249 -11.44 -7.89 -16.79
CA THR A 249 -10.37 -8.88 -16.76
C THR A 249 -9.06 -8.21 -16.32
N LEU A 250 -8.04 -9.00 -15.94
CA LEU A 250 -6.74 -8.45 -15.57
C LEU A 250 -6.07 -7.75 -16.77
N GLY A 251 -6.16 -8.33 -17.98
CA GLY A 251 -5.59 -7.75 -19.19
C GLY A 251 -6.23 -6.42 -19.56
N GLU A 252 -7.56 -6.32 -19.52
CA GLU A 252 -8.27 -5.05 -19.78
C GLU A 252 -7.86 -3.94 -18.81
N LEU A 253 -7.62 -4.27 -17.53
CA LEU A 253 -7.10 -3.29 -16.58
C LEU A 253 -5.66 -2.90 -16.94
N GLU A 254 -4.77 -3.86 -17.23
CA GLU A 254 -3.38 -3.59 -17.63
C GLU A 254 -3.31 -2.69 -18.88
N ASP A 255 -4.15 -2.92 -19.88
CA ASP A 255 -4.28 -2.07 -21.07
C ASP A 255 -4.78 -0.66 -20.70
N THR A 256 -5.83 -0.56 -19.89
CA THR A 256 -6.37 0.72 -19.43
C THR A 256 -5.32 1.52 -18.64
N LEU A 257 -4.56 0.87 -17.76
CA LEU A 257 -3.51 1.51 -16.99
C LEU A 257 -2.31 1.92 -17.87
N THR A 258 -2.00 1.15 -18.90
CA THR A 258 -0.98 1.50 -19.90
C THR A 258 -1.30 2.85 -20.55
N GLU A 259 -2.57 3.06 -20.94
CA GLU A 259 -3.04 4.34 -21.48
C GLU A 259 -3.02 5.47 -20.44
N LEU A 260 -3.54 5.20 -19.24
CA LEU A 260 -3.68 6.21 -18.18
C LEU A 260 -2.33 6.69 -17.61
N TYR A 261 -1.34 5.81 -17.48
CA TYR A 261 -0.01 6.18 -17.00
C TYR A 261 0.90 6.70 -18.12
N GLY A 262 0.79 6.16 -19.34
CA GLY A 262 1.55 6.60 -20.50
C GLY A 262 3.07 6.42 -20.40
N ARG A 263 3.53 5.43 -19.62
CA ARG A 263 4.97 5.18 -19.32
C ARG A 263 5.50 3.85 -19.86
N GLY A 264 4.69 3.13 -20.63
CA GLY A 264 5.01 1.79 -21.12
C GLY A 264 3.91 0.80 -20.74
N GLN A 265 4.04 -0.43 -21.26
CA GLN A 265 3.08 -1.50 -20.99
C GLN A 265 3.07 -1.85 -19.51
N VAL A 266 1.90 -1.87 -18.88
CA VAL A 266 1.71 -2.22 -17.47
C VAL A 266 1.58 -3.73 -17.31
N SER A 267 2.28 -4.29 -16.32
CA SER A 267 2.08 -5.65 -15.83
C SER A 267 1.95 -5.62 -14.32
N LEU A 268 0.83 -6.09 -13.78
CA LEU A 268 0.52 -6.04 -12.34
C LEU A 268 0.94 -7.31 -11.60
N PHE A 269 0.87 -8.46 -12.25
CA PHE A 269 1.19 -9.76 -11.65
C PHE A 269 2.16 -10.55 -12.54
N ASP A 270 2.78 -11.58 -11.97
CA ASP A 270 3.48 -12.62 -12.75
C ASP A 270 2.58 -13.22 -13.86
N SER A 271 3.19 -13.72 -14.93
CA SER A 271 2.50 -14.25 -16.12
C SER A 271 1.62 -15.47 -15.85
N ASP A 272 1.84 -16.22 -14.76
CA ASP A 272 0.95 -17.32 -14.35
C ASP A 272 -0.46 -16.81 -13.97
N CYS A 273 -0.61 -15.52 -13.64
CA CYS A 273 -1.92 -14.95 -13.36
C CYS A 273 -2.67 -14.69 -14.69
N PRO A 274 -3.87 -15.27 -14.90
CA PRO A 274 -4.55 -15.17 -16.18
C PRO A 274 -4.99 -13.74 -16.48
N ARG A 275 -4.86 -13.32 -17.75
CA ARG A 275 -5.28 -11.99 -18.22
C ARG A 275 -6.72 -11.97 -18.76
N GLU A 276 -7.27 -13.13 -19.10
CA GLU A 276 -8.63 -13.33 -19.62
C GLU A 276 -9.66 -13.65 -18.52
#